data_AF-A0A8J6IKT2-F1
#
_entry.id   AF-A0A8J6IKT2-F1
#
_cell.length_a   1.000
_cell.length_b   1.000
_cell.length_c   1.000
_cell.angle_alpha   90.00
_cell.angle_beta   90.00
_cell.angle_gamma   90.00
#
_symmetry.space_group_name_H-M   'P 1'
#
loop_
_entity.id
_entity.type
_entity.pdbx_description
1 polymer ?
#
loop_
_entity_poly.entity_id
_entity_poly.type
_entity_poly.pdbx_seq_one_letter_code
_entity_poly.pdbx_strand_id
1 'polypeptide(L)' 'AIGQPERLTALAPDMVVASYFREGYASQQFRRARHPAMQRILAAPRAEIPGGLWPCAGPRLIEAAERMADTMDMQASKR' A
#
# COMPACT_ATOMS: atom_id res chain seq x y z
N ALA A 1 -8.00 13.34 -1.08
CA ALA A 1 -6.65 12.99 -0.61
C ALA A 1 -5.87 12.11 -1.59
N ILE A 2 -6.53 11.20 -2.32
CA ILE A 2 -5.91 10.32 -3.31
C ILE A 2 -5.68 11.11 -4.61
N GLY A 3 -4.52 11.76 -4.77
CA GLY A 3 -4.19 12.47 -6.02
C GLY A 3 -3.11 13.56 -5.95
N GLN A 4 -2.84 14.12 -4.77
CA GLN A 4 -1.83 15.18 -4.56
C GLN A 4 -0.54 14.60 -3.96
N PRO A 5 0.51 14.37 -4.76
CA PRO A 5 1.73 13.71 -4.29
C PRO A 5 2.44 14.47 -3.17
N GLU A 6 2.33 15.80 -3.13
CA GLU A 6 2.96 16.66 -2.12
C GLU A 6 2.44 16.36 -0.71
N ARG A 7 1.14 16.07 -0.59
CA ARG A 7 0.52 15.71 0.70
C ARG A 7 0.92 14.30 1.14
N LEU A 8 1.14 13.38 0.19
CA LEU A 8 1.60 12.03 0.50
C LEU A 8 3.04 12.05 1.02
N THR A 9 3.91 12.91 0.48
CA THR A 9 5.32 13.03 0.90
C THR A 9 5.51 13.60 2.29
N ALA A 10 4.49 14.24 2.85
CA ALA A 10 4.48 14.70 4.24
C ALA A 10 4.05 13.59 5.22
N LEU A 11 3.57 12.44 4.73
CA LEU A 11 3.19 11.31 5.57
C LEU A 11 4.44 10.51 5.97
N ALA A 12 4.46 10.05 7.21
CA ALA A 12 5.36 9.02 7.69
C ALA A 12 4.54 7.74 7.95
N PRO A 13 4.19 6.96 6.91
CA PRO A 13 3.37 5.79 7.10
C PRO A 13 4.16 4.68 7.80
N ASP A 14 3.53 4.02 8.77
CA ASP A 14 4.06 2.79 9.36
C ASP A 14 3.90 1.58 8.42
N MET A 15 3.00 1.68 7.43
CA MET A 15 2.77 0.65 6.43
C MET A 15 2.14 1.20 5.14
N VAL A 16 2.50 0.63 3.99
CA VAL A 16 1.86 0.85 2.68
C VAL A 16 1.05 -0.38 2.30
N VAL A 17 -0.24 -0.21 2.05
CA VAL A 17 -1.11 -1.26 1.51
C VAL A 17 -1.19 -1.14 -0.01
N ALA A 18 -0.90 -2.23 -0.72
CA ALA A 18 -0.79 -2.26 -2.17
C ALA A 18 -1.56 -3.43 -2.78
N SER A 19 -2.34 -3.18 -3.84
CA SER A 19 -3.15 -4.22 -4.50
C SER A 19 -2.95 -4.39 -6.01
N TYR A 20 -2.31 -3.42 -6.66
CA TYR A 20 -2.19 -3.36 -8.13
C TYR A 20 -0.80 -2.95 -8.61
N PHE A 21 0.18 -2.97 -7.70
CA PHE A 21 1.58 -2.67 -8.01
C PHE A 21 2.31 -3.97 -8.40
N ARG A 22 1.75 -4.73 -9.35
CA ARG A 22 2.49 -5.78 -10.05
C ARG A 22 3.16 -5.15 -11.27
N GLU A 23 4.40 -5.54 -11.55
CA GLU A 23 5.14 -5.07 -12.72
C GLU A 23 4.30 -5.20 -14.00
N GLY A 24 4.31 -4.14 -14.84
CA GLY A 24 3.63 -4.13 -16.13
C GLY A 24 2.37 -3.25 -16.24
N TYR A 25 1.80 -2.76 -15.14
CA TYR A 25 0.66 -1.83 -15.21
C TYR A 25 1.12 -0.38 -15.40
N ALA A 26 1.13 0.09 -16.65
CA ALA A 26 1.52 1.45 -17.05
C ALA A 26 0.48 2.50 -16.65
N SER A 27 0.26 2.69 -15.35
CA SER A 27 -0.60 3.74 -14.81
C SER A 27 0.18 5.00 -14.46
N GLN A 28 -0.52 6.13 -14.36
CA GLN A 28 0.05 7.37 -13.81
C GLN A 28 0.61 7.16 -12.38
N GLN A 29 0.06 6.20 -11.62
CA GLN A 29 0.57 5.83 -10.29
C GLN A 29 1.92 5.13 -10.37
N PHE A 30 2.13 4.28 -11.37
CA PHE A 30 3.41 3.63 -11.63
C PHE A 30 4.51 4.65 -12.00
N ARG A 31 4.17 5.70 -12.76
CA ARG A 31 5.11 6.79 -13.07
C ARG A 31 5.46 7.61 -11.82
N ARG A 32 4.48 7.92 -10.97
CA ARG A 32 4.69 8.65 -9.71
C ARG A 32 5.50 7.85 -8.69
N ALA A 33 5.37 6.53 -8.67
CA ALA A 33 6.15 5.65 -7.79
C ALA A 33 7.66 5.81 -7.98
N ARG A 34 8.14 6.17 -9.18
CA ARG A 34 9.57 6.37 -9.47
C ARG A 34 10.15 7.67 -8.93
N HIS A 35 9.31 8.61 -8.47
CA HIS A 35 9.78 9.89 -7.94
C HIS A 35 10.53 9.70 -6.61
N PRO A 36 11.70 10.34 -6.38
CA PRO A 36 12.50 10.11 -5.17
C PRO A 36 11.74 10.35 -3.86
N ALA A 37 10.87 11.36 -3.82
CA ALA A 37 10.06 11.63 -2.64
C ALA A 37 9.02 10.52 -2.37
N MET A 38 8.48 9.90 -3.42
CA MET A 38 7.55 8.76 -3.29
C MET A 38 8.30 7.48 -2.90
N GLN A 39 9.51 7.28 -3.40
CA GLN A 39 10.37 6.14 -3.00
C GLN A 39 10.62 6.11 -1.48
N ARG A 40 10.75 7.27 -0.83
CA ARG A 40 10.86 7.34 0.65
C ARG A 40 9.63 6.80 1.36
N ILE A 41 8.44 7.11 0.86
CA ILE A 41 7.16 6.60 1.39
C ILE A 41 7.06 5.09 1.14
N LEU A 42 7.44 4.64 -0.06
CA LEU A 42 7.38 3.25 -0.47
C LEU A 42 8.42 2.35 0.21
N ALA A 43 9.40 2.93 0.91
CA ALA A 43 10.35 2.20 1.74
C ALA A 43 9.75 1.72 3.07
N ALA A 44 8.58 2.21 3.46
CA ALA A 44 7.84 1.69 4.61
C ALA A 44 7.43 0.22 4.39
N PRO A 45 7.21 -0.55 5.47
CA PRO A 45 6.69 -1.90 5.39
C PRO A 45 5.47 -2.00 4.48
N ARG A 46 5.35 -3.11 3.73
CA ARG A 46 4.33 -3.25 2.70
C ARG A 46 3.43 -4.46 2.94
N ALA A 47 2.12 -4.23 2.93
CA ALA A 47 1.11 -5.28 2.85
C ALA A 47 0.63 -5.41 1.41
N GLU A 48 0.85 -6.57 0.79
CA GLU A 48 0.34 -6.87 -0.55
C GLU A 48 -1.00 -7.61 -0.45
N ILE A 49 -2.07 -6.92 -0.86
CA ILE A 49 -3.44 -7.40 -0.73
C ILE A 49 -4.01 -7.62 -2.13
N PRO A 50 -4.36 -8.85 -2.54
CA PRO A 50 -4.95 -9.06 -3.85
C PRO A 50 -6.16 -8.16 -4.08
N GLY A 51 -6.13 -7.38 -5.17
CA GLY A 51 -7.13 -6.35 -5.42
C GLY A 51 -8.57 -6.85 -5.57
N GLY A 52 -8.79 -8.16 -5.79
CA GLY A 52 -10.12 -8.78 -5.78
C GLY A 52 -10.74 -8.98 -4.39
N LEU A 53 -9.97 -8.84 -3.30
CA LEU A 53 -10.46 -9.14 -1.95
C LEU A 53 -11.26 -8.00 -1.31
N TRP A 54 -10.88 -6.75 -1.58
CA TRP A 54 -11.48 -5.57 -0.94
C TRP A 54 -12.23 -4.57 -1.85
N PRO A 55 -12.41 -4.76 -3.18
CA PRO A 55 -13.12 -3.78 -3.97
C PRO A 55 -14.58 -3.76 -3.53
N CYS A 56 -15.14 -2.56 -3.34
CA CYS A 56 -16.53 -2.33 -2.93
C CYS A 56 -16.94 -3.03 -1.62
N ALA A 57 -15.99 -3.33 -0.72
CA ALA A 57 -16.26 -3.99 0.56
C ALA A 57 -17.05 -5.32 0.42
N GLY A 58 -16.73 -6.10 -0.63
CA GLY A 58 -17.36 -7.40 -0.86
C GLY A 58 -17.09 -8.43 0.26
N PRO A 59 -17.66 -9.65 0.15
CA PRO A 59 -17.59 -10.67 1.19
C PRO A 59 -16.16 -11.11 1.55
N ARG A 60 -15.20 -10.89 0.65
CA ARG A 60 -13.78 -11.22 0.84
C ARG A 60 -13.00 -10.12 1.60
N LEU A 61 -13.64 -9.03 1.99
CA LEU A 61 -12.98 -7.92 2.71
C LEU A 61 -12.36 -8.39 4.02
N ILE A 62 -12.99 -9.34 4.71
CA ILE A 62 -12.45 -9.89 5.96
C ILE A 62 -11.06 -10.49 5.75
N GLU A 63 -10.84 -11.20 4.65
CA GLU A 63 -9.54 -11.79 4.33
C GLU A 63 -8.49 -10.73 3.98
N ALA A 64 -8.91 -9.61 3.38
CA ALA A 64 -8.03 -8.48 3.17
C ALA A 64 -7.62 -7.86 4.52
N ALA A 65 -8.56 -7.73 5.45
CA ALA A 65 -8.31 -7.19 6.79
C ALA A 65 -7.38 -8.09 7.61
N GLU A 66 -7.62 -9.40 7.60
CA GLU A 66 -6.77 -10.39 8.28
C GLU A 66 -5.32 -10.32 7.78
N ARG A 67 -5.10 -10.28 6.46
CA ARG A 67 -3.76 -10.15 5.88
C ARG A 67 -3.05 -8.83 6.26
N MET A 68 -3.81 -7.74 6.39
CA MET A 68 -3.25 -6.48 6.87
C MET A 68 -2.84 -6.60 8.34
N ALA A 69 -3.68 -7.22 9.18
CA ALA A 69 -3.39 -7.45 10.60
C ALA A 69 -2.14 -8.33 10.79
N ASP A 70 -2.05 -9.46 10.07
CA ASP A 70 -0.88 -10.34 10.10
C ASP A 70 0.40 -9.58 9.75
N THR A 71 0.33 -8.69 8.75
CA THR A 71 1.47 -7.86 8.36
C THR A 71 1.85 -6.90 9.49
N MET A 72 0.89 -6.26 10.14
CA MET A 72 1.13 -5.35 11.26
C MET A 72 1.78 -6.09 12.45
N ASP A 73 1.29 -7.27 12.81
CA ASP A 73 1.82 -8.08 13.92
C ASP A 73 3.26 -8.55 13.66
N MET A 74 3.56 -8.93 12.41
CA MET A 74 4.93 -9.27 11.99
C MET A 74 5.90 -8.08 12.09
N GLN A 75 5.44 -6.85 11.87
CA GLN A 75 6.30 -5.66 12.03
C GLN A 75 6.45 -5.27 13.50
N ALA A 76 5.40 -5.38 14.30
CA ALA A 76 5.44 -5.11 15.73
C ALA A 76 6.44 -6.05 16.45
N SER A 77 6.49 -7.32 16.03
CA SER A 77 7.39 -8.32 16.62
C SER A 77 8.87 -8.14 16.24
N LYS A 78 9.19 -7.34 15.22
CA LYS A 78 10.57 -7.07 14.77
C LYS A 78 11.21 -5.86 15.46
N ARG A 79 10.46 -5.16 16.29
CA ARG A 79 10.84 -3.92 16.98
C ARG A 79 11.32 -4.22 18.40
#